data_AF-A0A258DFN9-F1
#
_entry.id   AF-A0A258DFN9-F1
#
_cell.length_a   1.000
_cell.length_b   1.000
_cell.length_c   1.000
_cell.angle_alpha   90.00
_cell.angle_beta   90.00
_cell.angle_gamma   90.00
#
_symmetry.space_group_name_H-M   'P 1'
#
loop_
_entity.id
_entity.type
_entity.pdbx_description
1 polymer ?
#
loop_
_entity_poly.entity_id
_entity_poly.type
_entity_poly.pdbx_seq_one_letter_code
_entity_poly.pdbx_strand_id
1 'polypeptide(L)'
;MQQSHALVAIVTLVSLLVYVWMIMRIGGARRRTGIDAPAMTGDPELERHLRVQANTVEWLVIYLPSLWLFAIYWNDLFAAAAGVVWIIGRILYALGYAADAKKRELGFVIQMLATAVLLFGALGKAIYVYAVVGA
;
A
#
# COMPACT_ATOMS: atom_id res chain seq x y z
N MET A 1 -2.69 -28.20 -7.37
CA MET A 1 -1.29 -27.70 -7.53
C MET A 1 -1.00 -26.81 -6.34
N GLN A 2 0.06 -27.08 -5.58
CA GLN A 2 0.42 -26.26 -4.44
C GLN A 2 0.94 -24.90 -4.93
N GLN A 3 0.29 -23.81 -4.53
CA GLN A 3 0.73 -22.47 -4.89
C GLN A 3 2.03 -22.16 -4.13
N SER A 4 3.06 -21.69 -4.83
CA SER A 4 4.35 -21.38 -4.20
C SER A 4 4.30 -20.11 -3.37
N HIS A 5 3.36 -19.20 -3.62
CA HIS A 5 3.25 -17.88 -3.02
C HIS A 5 4.47 -16.96 -3.24
N ALA A 6 5.46 -17.38 -4.02
CA ALA A 6 6.70 -16.63 -4.26
C ALA A 6 6.43 -15.26 -4.88
N LEU A 7 5.53 -15.17 -5.87
CA LEU A 7 5.17 -13.88 -6.50
C LEU A 7 4.54 -12.92 -5.49
N VAL A 8 3.63 -13.42 -4.65
CA VAL A 8 2.94 -12.63 -3.63
C VAL A 8 3.92 -12.20 -2.53
N ALA A 9 4.85 -13.07 -2.13
CA ALA A 9 5.90 -12.75 -1.18
C ALA A 9 6.84 -11.65 -1.73
N ILE A 10 7.28 -11.77 -2.98
CA ILE A 10 8.09 -10.73 -3.64
C ILE A 10 7.35 -9.40 -3.67
N VAL A 11 6.09 -9.38 -4.11
CA VAL A 11 5.28 -8.16 -4.16
C VAL A 11 5.04 -7.57 -2.77
N THR A 12 4.85 -8.39 -1.75
CA THR A 12 4.78 -7.97 -0.35
C THR A 12 6.07 -7.26 0.06
N LEU A 13 7.24 -7.87 -0.17
CA LEU A 13 8.53 -7.32 0.20
C LEU A 13 8.83 -6.02 -0.56
N VAL A 14 8.52 -5.95 -1.86
CA VAL A 14 8.66 -4.71 -2.65
C VAL A 14 7.75 -3.60 -2.11
N SER A 15 6.50 -3.93 -1.71
CA SER A 15 5.60 -2.96 -1.08
C SER A 15 6.19 -2.39 0.22
N LEU A 16 6.83 -3.24 1.03
CA LEU A 16 7.51 -2.83 2.25
C LEU A 16 8.77 -2.00 1.97
N LEU A 17 9.55 -2.33 0.94
CA LEU A 17 10.71 -1.52 0.53
C LEU A 17 10.28 -0.11 0.07
N VAL A 18 9.17 0.01 -0.65
CA VAL A 18 8.59 1.30 -1.01
C VAL A 18 8.18 2.09 0.25
N TYR A 19 7.62 1.42 1.26
CA TYR A 19 7.30 2.07 2.53
C TYR A 19 8.56 2.53 3.30
N VAL A 20 9.62 1.71 3.33
CA VAL A 20 10.93 2.09 3.89
C VAL A 20 11.50 3.30 3.17
N TRP A 21 11.38 3.36 1.84
CA TRP A 21 11.76 4.55 1.06
C TRP A 21 11.00 5.80 1.52
N MET A 22 9.69 5.72 1.78
CA MET A 22 8.93 6.86 2.30
C MET A 22 9.40 7.30 3.70
N ILE A 23 9.75 6.36 4.57
CA ILE A 23 10.33 6.66 5.90
C ILE A 23 11.65 7.43 5.75
N MET A 24 12.54 6.97 4.88
CA MET A 24 13.82 7.67 4.63
C MET A 24 13.62 9.10 4.12
N ARG A 25 12.58 9.35 3.32
CA ARG A 25 12.25 10.70 2.84
C ARG A 25 11.85 11.67 3.95
N ILE A 26 11.24 11.20 5.04
CA ILE A 26 10.99 12.03 6.23
C ILE A 26 12.31 12.50 6.83
N GLY A 27 13.28 11.61 7.01
CA GLY A 27 14.60 11.98 7.51
C GLY A 27 15.29 13.03 6.63
N GLY A 28 15.16 12.89 5.31
CA GLY A 28 15.62 13.91 4.36
C GLY A 28 14.89 15.25 4.51
N ALA A 29 13.56 15.23 4.65
CA ALA A 29 12.75 16.44 4.84
C ALA A 29 13.13 17.18 6.12
N ARG A 30 13.28 16.46 7.24
CA ARG A 30 13.72 17.05 8.53
C ARG A 30 15.04 17.80 8.40
N ARG A 31 16.02 17.21 7.69
CA ARG A 31 17.31 17.87 7.43
C ARG A 31 17.19 19.15 6.60
N ARG A 32 16.27 19.19 5.63
CA ARG A 32 16.06 20.38 4.77
C ARG A 32 15.28 21.48 5.47
N THR A 33 14.30 21.13 6.29
CA THR A 33 13.44 22.09 7.00
C THR A 33 14.00 22.52 8.36
N GLY A 34 14.99 21.80 8.89
CA GLY A 34 15.56 22.06 10.22
C GLY A 34 14.64 21.71 11.39
N ILE A 35 13.61 20.89 11.15
CA ILE A 35 12.62 20.51 12.17
C ILE A 35 12.94 19.12 12.73
N ASP A 36 13.42 19.08 13.96
CA ASP A 36 13.76 17.84 14.65
C ASP A 36 12.54 17.11 15.21
N ALA A 37 12.70 15.80 15.44
CA ALA A 37 11.72 15.03 16.20
C ALA A 37 11.71 15.53 17.67
N PRO A 38 10.55 15.52 18.37
CA PRO A 38 9.28 14.91 17.99
C PRO A 38 8.34 15.84 17.22
N ALA A 39 8.77 17.03 16.78
CA ALA A 39 7.90 17.96 16.07
C ALA A 39 7.44 17.37 14.72
N MET A 40 6.16 17.55 14.41
CA MET A 40 5.47 16.98 13.23
C MET A 40 4.87 18.05 12.32
N THR A 41 5.03 19.32 12.68
CA THR A 41 4.45 20.50 12.02
C THR A 41 5.48 21.61 11.96
N GLY A 42 5.26 22.58 11.07
CA GLY A 42 6.05 23.80 11.00
C GLY A 42 6.66 24.08 9.62
N ASP A 43 6.68 23.08 8.75
CA ASP A 43 7.00 23.24 7.34
C ASP A 43 6.08 22.35 6.48
N PRO A 44 5.40 22.92 5.46
CA PRO A 44 4.55 22.16 4.58
C PRO A 44 5.23 20.98 3.88
N GLU A 45 6.52 21.04 3.58
CA GLU A 45 7.29 19.93 3.00
C GLU A 45 7.35 18.74 3.96
N LEU A 46 7.75 18.99 5.21
CA LEU A 46 7.81 17.95 6.24
C LEU A 46 6.43 17.35 6.49
N GLU A 47 5.41 18.18 6.63
CA GLU A 47 4.03 17.74 6.86
C GLU A 47 3.51 16.84 5.73
N ARG A 48 3.81 17.16 4.47
CA ARG A 48 3.44 16.32 3.31
C ARG A 48 4.14 14.95 3.36
N HIS A 49 5.44 14.90 3.68
CA HIS A 49 6.15 13.63 3.81
C HIS A 49 5.63 12.76 4.96
N LEU A 50 5.33 13.37 6.10
CA LEU A 50 4.74 12.69 7.24
C LEU A 50 3.35 12.13 6.89
N ARG A 51 2.51 12.91 6.20
CA ARG A 51 1.18 12.47 5.75
C ARG A 51 1.25 11.35 4.71
N VAL A 52 2.22 11.39 3.80
CA VAL A 52 2.45 10.32 2.82
C VAL A 52 2.76 8.99 3.51
N GLN A 53 3.67 9.01 4.48
CA GLN A 53 4.05 7.80 5.22
C GLN A 53 2.90 7.30 6.11
N ALA A 54 2.24 8.19 6.86
CA ALA A 54 1.12 7.83 7.73
C ALA A 54 -0.04 7.20 6.93
N ASN A 55 -0.43 7.82 5.82
CA ASN A 55 -1.47 7.25 4.97
C ASN A 55 -1.03 5.91 4.35
N THR A 56 0.25 5.73 4.06
CA THR A 56 0.72 4.46 3.49
C THR A 56 0.67 3.33 4.51
N VAL A 57 1.02 3.58 5.77
CA VAL A 57 0.91 2.55 6.82
C VAL A 57 -0.55 2.19 7.13
N GLU A 58 -1.45 3.17 7.19
CA GLU A 58 -2.89 2.94 7.40
C GLU A 58 -3.46 1.96 6.37
N TRP A 59 -3.05 2.08 5.11
CA TRP A 59 -3.51 1.19 4.05
C TRP A 59 -2.74 -0.11 3.96
N LEU A 60 -1.45 -0.17 4.33
CA LEU A 60 -0.70 -1.43 4.39
C LEU A 60 -1.41 -2.46 5.29
N VAL A 61 -2.01 -2.00 6.40
CA VAL A 61 -2.79 -2.84 7.32
C VAL A 61 -3.99 -3.50 6.64
N ILE A 62 -4.58 -2.85 5.64
CA ILE A 62 -5.72 -3.39 4.88
C ILE A 62 -5.23 -4.22 3.69
N TYR A 63 -4.28 -3.66 2.94
CA TYR A 63 -3.77 -4.21 1.69
C TYR A 63 -3.04 -5.54 1.89
N LEU A 64 -2.13 -5.66 2.86
CA LEU A 64 -1.33 -6.87 3.02
C LEU A 64 -2.18 -8.10 3.36
N PRO A 65 -3.09 -8.06 4.36
CA PRO A 65 -4.00 -9.18 4.60
C PRO A 65 -4.88 -9.49 3.39
N SER A 66 -5.42 -8.46 2.72
CA SER A 66 -6.25 -8.64 1.53
C SER A 66 -5.50 -9.32 0.39
N LEU A 67 -4.25 -8.95 0.16
CA LEU A 67 -3.37 -9.55 -0.85
C LEU A 67 -3.19 -11.06 -0.59
N TRP A 68 -2.83 -11.42 0.64
CA TRP A 68 -2.60 -12.81 1.02
C TRP A 68 -3.88 -13.65 1.00
N LEU A 69 -4.99 -13.13 1.54
CA LEU A 69 -6.27 -13.82 1.50
C LEU A 69 -6.75 -14.00 0.06
N PHE A 70 -6.58 -13.00 -0.80
CA PHE A 70 -6.92 -13.13 -2.22
C PHE A 70 -6.07 -14.23 -2.88
N ALA A 71 -4.76 -14.29 -2.62
CA ALA A 71 -3.89 -15.34 -3.16
C ALA A 71 -4.34 -16.75 -2.73
N ILE A 72 -4.66 -16.92 -1.44
CA ILE A 72 -5.10 -18.19 -0.85
C ILE A 72 -6.42 -18.66 -1.47
N TYR A 73 -7.40 -17.77 -1.59
CA TYR A 73 -8.74 -18.12 -2.07
C TYR A 73 -8.88 -18.13 -3.61
N TRP A 74 -8.02 -17.38 -4.33
CA TRP A 74 -8.04 -17.29 -5.79
C TRP A 74 -6.77 -17.88 -6.41
N ASN A 75 -5.72 -17.07 -6.58
CA ASN A 75 -4.40 -17.49 -7.02
C ASN A 75 -3.36 -16.36 -6.90
N ASP A 76 -2.10 -16.77 -6.83
CA ASP A 76 -0.92 -15.91 -6.75
C ASP A 76 -0.80 -14.87 -7.87
N LEU A 77 -1.10 -15.23 -9.12
CA LEU A 77 -0.81 -14.37 -10.28
C LEU A 77 -1.63 -13.08 -10.24
N PHE A 78 -2.94 -13.19 -10.04
CA PHE A 78 -3.81 -12.00 -9.97
C PHE A 78 -3.60 -11.20 -8.68
N ALA A 79 -3.30 -11.87 -7.56
CA ALA A 79 -2.93 -11.20 -6.32
C ALA A 79 -1.67 -10.33 -6.54
N ALA A 80 -0.61 -10.92 -7.09
CA ALA A 80 0.65 -10.24 -7.38
C ALA A 80 0.45 -9.08 -8.36
N ALA A 81 -0.33 -9.28 -9.43
CA ALA A 81 -0.63 -8.22 -10.40
C ALA A 81 -1.33 -7.01 -9.74
N ALA A 82 -2.35 -7.26 -8.93
CA ALA A 82 -3.03 -6.19 -8.18
C ALA A 82 -2.10 -5.50 -7.18
N GLY A 83 -1.20 -6.24 -6.53
CA GLY A 83 -0.19 -5.66 -5.64
C GLY A 83 0.84 -4.79 -6.36
N VAL A 84 1.24 -5.15 -7.59
CA VAL A 84 2.08 -4.28 -8.44
C VAL A 84 1.34 -2.98 -8.79
N VAL A 85 0.07 -3.05 -9.14
CA VAL A 85 -0.76 -1.85 -9.38
C VAL A 85 -0.84 -0.98 -8.12
N TRP A 86 -1.00 -1.58 -6.95
CA TRP A 86 -0.99 -0.87 -5.67
C TRP A 86 0.34 -0.15 -5.42
N ILE A 87 1.48 -0.82 -5.67
CA ILE A 87 2.83 -0.24 -5.57
C ILE A 87 2.98 0.99 -6.47
N ILE A 88 2.55 0.88 -7.74
CA ILE A 88 2.60 2.01 -8.69
C ILE A 88 1.75 3.17 -8.16
N GLY A 89 0.52 2.90 -7.70
CA GLY A 89 -0.34 3.90 -7.08
C GLY A 89 0.33 4.60 -5.90
N ARG A 90 1.06 3.87 -5.05
CA ARG A 90 1.79 4.42 -3.91
C ARG A 90 2.97 5.29 -4.27
N ILE A 91 3.73 4.91 -5.30
CA ILE A 91 4.83 5.74 -5.79
C ILE A 91 4.28 7.05 -6.38
N LEU A 92 3.22 6.97 -7.20
CA LEU A 92 2.56 8.16 -7.76
C LEU A 92 1.98 9.06 -6.67
N TYR A 93 1.32 8.47 -5.65
CA TYR A 93 0.79 9.19 -4.51
C TYR A 93 1.90 9.95 -3.76
N ALA A 94 3.01 9.26 -3.45
CA ALA A 94 4.11 9.84 -2.69
C ALA A 94 4.85 10.95 -3.44
N LEU A 95 5.08 10.78 -4.75
CA LEU A 95 5.72 11.80 -5.59
C LEU A 95 4.80 13.00 -5.81
N GLY A 96 3.53 12.74 -6.14
CA GLY A 96 2.52 13.77 -6.35
C GLY A 96 2.31 14.64 -5.11
N TYR A 97 2.07 14.01 -3.95
CA TYR A 97 1.84 14.73 -2.70
C TYR A 97 3.09 15.49 -2.25
N ALA A 98 4.30 14.91 -2.39
CA ALA A 98 5.52 15.65 -2.02
C ALA A 98 5.66 16.97 -2.81
N ALA A 99 5.33 16.95 -4.11
CA ALA A 99 5.38 18.12 -4.98
C ALA A 99 4.25 19.12 -4.71
N ASP A 100 3.01 18.64 -4.55
CA ASP A 100 1.83 19.47 -4.28
C ASP A 100 0.74 18.63 -3.62
N ALA A 101 0.15 19.13 -2.53
CA ALA A 101 -0.92 18.44 -1.83
C ALA A 101 -2.13 18.10 -2.73
N LYS A 102 -2.38 18.88 -3.78
CA LYS A 102 -3.47 18.64 -4.74
C LYS A 102 -3.19 17.51 -5.73
N LYS A 103 -1.92 17.12 -5.93
CA LYS A 103 -1.51 16.12 -6.94
C LYS A 103 -1.54 14.67 -6.41
N ARG A 104 -2.14 14.44 -5.24
CA ARG A 104 -2.18 13.12 -4.59
C ARG A 104 -3.29 12.20 -5.11
N GLU A 105 -4.31 12.74 -5.76
CA GLU A 105 -5.57 12.02 -6.02
C GLU A 105 -5.40 10.81 -6.93
N LEU A 106 -4.65 10.95 -8.02
CA LEU A 106 -4.47 9.86 -8.98
C LEU A 106 -3.87 8.60 -8.32
N GLY A 107 -2.77 8.77 -7.59
CA GLY A 107 -2.14 7.65 -6.87
C GLY A 107 -3.04 7.06 -5.78
N PHE A 108 -3.86 7.90 -5.14
CA PHE A 108 -4.81 7.47 -4.13
C PHE A 108 -5.96 6.62 -4.73
N VAL A 109 -6.49 7.00 -5.89
CA VAL A 109 -7.54 6.23 -6.57
C VAL A 109 -6.99 4.90 -7.06
N ILE A 110 -5.80 4.88 -7.68
CA ILE A 110 -5.16 3.63 -8.16
C ILE A 110 -4.98 2.63 -7.02
N GLN A 111 -4.39 3.07 -5.90
CA GLN A 111 -4.18 2.17 -4.77
C GLN A 111 -5.51 1.72 -4.13
N MET A 112 -6.51 2.61 -4.06
CA MET A 112 -7.82 2.28 -3.49
C MET A 112 -8.50 1.18 -4.30
N LEU A 113 -8.54 1.32 -5.62
CA LEU A 113 -9.15 0.34 -6.50
C LEU A 113 -8.43 -1.01 -6.42
N ALA A 114 -7.09 -1.01 -6.40
CA ALA A 114 -6.31 -2.23 -6.23
C ALA A 114 -6.61 -2.92 -4.89
N THR A 115 -6.65 -2.18 -3.78
CA THR A 115 -7.03 -2.73 -2.47
C THR A 115 -8.48 -3.21 -2.44
N ALA A 116 -9.41 -2.49 -3.06
CA ALA A 116 -10.82 -2.89 -3.10
C ALA A 116 -11.01 -4.23 -3.85
N VAL A 117 -10.33 -4.41 -4.99
CA VAL A 117 -10.36 -5.68 -5.72
C VAL A 117 -9.83 -6.83 -4.86
N LEU A 118 -8.70 -6.62 -4.18
CA LEU A 118 -8.13 -7.64 -3.30
C LEU A 118 -9.05 -7.96 -2.10
N LEU A 119 -9.56 -6.93 -1.42
CA LEU A 119 -10.38 -7.07 -0.21
C LEU A 119 -11.73 -7.74 -0.52
N PHE A 120 -12.50 -7.16 -1.45
CA PHE A 120 -13.83 -7.68 -1.78
C PHE A 120 -13.76 -8.99 -2.57
N GLY A 121 -12.73 -9.17 -3.40
CA GLY A 121 -12.50 -10.43 -4.09
C GLY A 121 -12.17 -11.56 -3.13
N ALA A 122 -11.33 -11.32 -2.13
CA ALA A 122 -11.03 -12.29 -1.07
C ALA A 122 -12.27 -12.61 -0.24
N LEU A 123 -13.00 -11.58 0.21
CA LEU A 123 -14.23 -11.73 1.00
C LEU A 123 -15.30 -12.53 0.26
N GLY A 124 -15.60 -12.16 -0.99
CA GLY A 124 -16.62 -12.83 -1.78
C GLY A 124 -16.28 -14.30 -2.02
N LYS A 125 -15.01 -14.62 -2.26
CA LYS A 125 -14.58 -16.00 -2.46
C LYS A 125 -14.57 -16.80 -1.16
N ALA A 126 -14.19 -16.20 -0.04
CA ALA A 126 -14.28 -16.84 1.27
C ALA A 126 -15.74 -17.19 1.63
N ILE A 127 -16.68 -16.26 1.40
CA ILE A 127 -18.12 -16.50 1.60
C ILE A 127 -18.61 -17.62 0.68
N TYR A 128 -18.21 -17.60 -0.60
CA TYR A 128 -18.57 -18.66 -1.56
C TYR A 128 -18.06 -20.03 -1.11
N VAL A 129 -16.80 -20.12 -0.68
CA VAL A 129 -16.21 -21.37 -0.19
C VAL A 129 -16.96 -21.87 1.03
N TYR A 130 -17.23 -21.00 2.00
CA TYR A 130 -18.02 -21.36 3.18
C TYR A 130 -19.43 -21.87 2.81
N ALA A 131 -20.11 -21.20 1.88
CA ALA A 131 -21.46 -21.57 1.46
C ALA A 131 -21.53 -22.91 0.70
N VAL A 132 -20.49 -23.24 -0.07
CA VAL A 132 -20.48 -24.44 -0.93
C VAL A 132 -19.86 -25.65 -0.23
N VAL A 133 -18.81 -25.44 0.56
CA VAL A 133 -18.04 -26.52 1.19
C VAL A 133 -18.50 -26.78 2.62
N GLY A 134 -19.13 -25.80 3.28
CA GLY A 134 -19.44 -25.85 4.71
C GLY A 134 -18.29 -25.36 5.59
N ALA A 135 -18.51 -25.41 6.91
CA ALA A 135 -17.51 -25.08 7.93
C ALA A 135 -16.47 -26.20 8.08
#